data_AF-A0A4R4NJW4-F1
#
_entry.id   AF-A0A4R4NJW4-F1
#
_cell.length_a   1.000
_cell.length_b   1.000
_cell.length_c   1.000
_cell.angle_alpha   90.00
_cell.angle_beta   90.00
_cell.angle_gamma   90.00
#
_symmetry.space_group_name_H-M   'P 1'
#
loop_
_entity.id
_entity.type
_entity.pdbx_description
1 polymer ?
#
loop_
_entity_poly.entity_id
_entity_poly.type
_entity_poly.pdbx_seq_one_letter_code
_entity_poly.pdbx_strand_id
1 'polypeptide(L)'
;MRRTIRLALPVFAVATALVLSGCKSGRGGGSSSGDSGGSGSTGGQHDGDDDVDIDVTTGGSSGGTSGGGNTTGGGNGRLTLEQLEGDWYTGVDPSASNLEIRNGEVTFYEDFDVEGDICQGTISDGRLTLTSCDQYGTQTWNEGTAALVMDGDVLHVSWSSGTMMEMRNIHTPGAFTDAEMAELEATIDRMNNM
;
A
#
# COMPACT_ATOMS: atom_id res chain seq x y z
N MET A 1 -1.58 -33.16 36.64
CA MET A 1 -2.84 -32.92 35.91
C MET A 1 -2.50 -32.70 34.44
N ARG A 2 -2.65 -33.73 33.60
CA ARG A 2 -2.35 -33.64 32.16
C ARG A 2 -3.58 -33.06 31.46
N ARG A 3 -3.45 -31.88 30.83
CA ARG A 3 -4.55 -31.21 30.13
C ARG A 3 -4.59 -31.70 28.69
N THR A 4 -5.66 -32.38 28.31
CA THR A 4 -5.93 -32.82 26.95
C THR A 4 -6.61 -31.68 26.20
N ILE A 5 -5.92 -31.08 25.23
CA ILE A 5 -6.50 -30.08 24.34
C ILE A 5 -7.16 -30.83 23.18
N ARG A 6 -8.48 -30.67 23.03
CA ARG A 6 -9.22 -31.15 21.86
C ARG A 6 -9.17 -30.06 20.80
N LEU A 7 -8.39 -30.28 19.75
CA LEU A 7 -8.42 -29.49 18.52
C LEU A 7 -9.70 -29.85 17.75
N ALA A 8 -10.66 -28.93 17.68
CA ALA A 8 -11.75 -28.98 16.72
C ALA A 8 -11.31 -28.20 15.48
N LEU A 9 -10.93 -28.92 14.42
CA LEU A 9 -10.67 -28.33 13.11
C LEU A 9 -12.02 -28.05 12.42
N PRO A 10 -12.26 -26.83 11.88
CA PRO A 10 -13.38 -26.61 10.99
C PRO A 10 -13.10 -27.20 9.61
N VAL A 11 -13.97 -28.09 9.16
CA VAL A 11 -13.99 -28.64 7.80
C VAL A 11 -14.82 -27.68 6.94
N PHE A 12 -14.16 -26.89 6.09
CA PHE A 12 -14.85 -26.14 5.04
C PHE A 12 -14.90 -26.98 3.77
N ALA A 13 -16.09 -27.52 3.47
CA ALA A 13 -16.40 -28.13 2.19
C ALA A 13 -16.91 -27.02 1.25
N VAL A 14 -16.12 -26.64 0.24
CA VAL A 14 -16.58 -25.79 -0.85
C VAL A 14 -16.70 -26.65 -2.10
N ALA A 15 -17.94 -26.98 -2.43
CA ALA A 15 -18.31 -27.50 -3.73
C ALA A 15 -19.36 -26.55 -4.32
N THR A 16 -19.07 -25.92 -5.47
CA THR A 16 -19.81 -26.13 -6.72
C THR A 16 -19.37 -25.16 -7.80
N ALA A 17 -19.33 -25.72 -9.01
CA ALA A 17 -19.00 -25.11 -10.27
C ALA A 17 -20.11 -24.16 -10.76
N LEU A 18 -19.70 -23.11 -11.48
CA LEU A 18 -20.56 -22.41 -12.43
C LEU A 18 -19.91 -22.46 -13.81
N VAL A 19 -20.60 -23.18 -14.68
CA VAL A 19 -20.41 -23.33 -16.12
C VAL A 19 -20.71 -21.98 -16.80
N LEU A 20 -19.75 -21.36 -17.48
CA LEU A 20 -20.05 -20.36 -18.51
C LEU A 20 -20.02 -21.02 -19.88
N SER A 21 -21.21 -21.31 -20.37
CA SER A 21 -21.51 -21.62 -21.77
C SER A 21 -21.12 -20.46 -22.68
N GLY A 22 -20.43 -20.80 -23.77
CA GLY A 22 -19.94 -19.85 -24.76
C GLY A 22 -21.01 -19.07 -25.51
N CYS A 23 -20.58 -17.94 -26.08
CA CYS A 23 -21.29 -17.26 -27.15
C CYS A 23 -20.37 -17.10 -28.36
N LYS A 24 -20.94 -17.41 -29.51
CA LYS A 24 -20.33 -17.61 -30.83
C LYS A 24 -20.73 -16.43 -31.72
N SER A 25 -19.76 -15.76 -32.34
CA SER A 25 -19.86 -15.01 -33.61
C SER A 25 -18.51 -14.30 -33.83
N GLY A 26 -17.72 -14.48 -34.89
CA GLY A 26 -18.02 -14.91 -36.25
C GLY A 26 -17.99 -13.72 -37.22
N ARG A 27 -16.86 -13.56 -37.92
CA ARG A 27 -16.61 -12.88 -39.22
C ARG A 27 -16.43 -11.34 -39.34
N GLY A 28 -15.43 -11.00 -40.15
CA GLY A 28 -15.27 -9.77 -40.95
C GLY A 28 -14.12 -8.91 -40.44
N GLY A 29 -12.98 -8.72 -41.10
CA GLY A 29 -12.72 -8.64 -42.54
C GLY A 29 -12.94 -7.19 -43.02
N GLY A 30 -11.88 -6.39 -43.13
CA GLY A 30 -11.97 -5.03 -43.68
C GLY A 30 -10.70 -4.21 -43.47
N SER A 31 -9.93 -4.05 -44.55
CA SER A 31 -8.69 -3.28 -44.64
C SER A 31 -8.93 -1.78 -44.78
N SER A 32 -7.82 -1.04 -44.66
CA SER A 32 -7.40 0.11 -45.50
C SER A 32 -7.55 1.54 -44.95
N SER A 33 -6.39 2.24 -45.04
CA SER A 33 -6.19 3.66 -45.36
C SER A 33 -6.69 4.67 -44.32
N GLY A 34 -5.98 5.73 -43.94
CA GLY A 34 -4.88 6.49 -44.52
C GLY A 34 -4.93 7.90 -43.89
N ASP A 35 -4.04 8.79 -44.34
CA ASP A 35 -3.88 10.22 -43.97
C ASP A 35 -3.11 10.52 -42.67
N SER A 36 -1.88 11.05 -42.67
CA SER A 36 -1.23 12.19 -43.37
C SER A 36 -1.50 13.56 -42.73
N GLY A 37 -0.41 14.27 -42.41
CA GLY A 37 -0.36 15.72 -42.19
C GLY A 37 -0.50 16.15 -40.72
N GLY A 38 0.35 17.02 -40.17
CA GLY A 38 1.32 17.90 -40.78
C GLY A 38 2.15 18.65 -39.73
N SER A 39 3.23 19.21 -40.23
CA SER A 39 4.31 19.96 -39.59
C SER A 39 3.87 21.31 -39.00
N GLY A 40 4.57 21.79 -37.97
CA GLY A 40 4.42 23.17 -37.45
C GLY A 40 5.47 23.53 -36.40
N SER A 41 6.35 24.45 -36.75
CA SER A 41 7.61 24.84 -36.09
C SER A 41 7.46 25.93 -35.02
N THR A 42 8.61 26.32 -34.44
CA THR A 42 8.94 27.48 -33.58
C THR A 42 8.75 27.24 -32.07
N GLY A 43 9.74 27.43 -31.19
CA GLY A 43 10.87 28.34 -31.21
C GLY A 43 10.60 29.47 -30.21
N GLY A 44 11.18 29.39 -29.02
CA GLY A 44 10.99 30.39 -27.97
C GLY A 44 11.86 30.10 -26.75
N GLN A 45 13.08 30.60 -26.78
CA GLN A 45 13.89 30.85 -25.59
C GLN A 45 13.24 31.98 -24.80
N HIS A 46 13.03 31.80 -23.50
CA HIS A 46 12.80 32.90 -22.57
C HIS A 46 13.61 32.62 -21.30
N ASP A 47 14.79 33.23 -21.27
CA ASP A 47 15.47 33.55 -20.02
C ASP A 47 14.68 34.71 -19.39
N GLY A 48 14.12 34.44 -18.22
CA GLY A 48 13.42 35.41 -17.39
C GLY A 48 13.71 35.08 -15.94
N ASP A 49 14.72 35.76 -15.40
CA ASP A 49 14.92 35.94 -13.96
C ASP A 49 13.67 36.61 -13.39
N ASP A 50 12.93 35.91 -12.53
CA ASP A 50 11.95 36.51 -11.64
C ASP A 50 12.26 36.04 -10.21
N ASP A 51 12.86 36.98 -9.45
CA ASP A 51 12.98 36.99 -8.00
C ASP A 51 11.61 36.71 -7.36
N VAL A 52 11.43 35.54 -6.77
CA VAL A 52 10.37 35.29 -5.78
C VAL A 52 10.88 35.69 -4.41
N ASP A 53 10.53 36.93 -4.04
CA ASP A 53 10.57 37.47 -2.69
C ASP A 53 9.63 36.63 -1.80
N ILE A 54 10.17 35.66 -1.06
CA ILE A 54 9.40 34.88 -0.08
C ILE A 54 9.18 35.77 1.15
N ASP A 55 8.07 36.52 1.13
CA ASP A 55 7.46 37.10 2.32
C ASP A 55 6.93 35.97 3.22
N VAL A 56 7.77 35.55 4.15
CA VAL A 56 7.42 34.68 5.27
C VAL A 56 6.40 35.41 6.16
N THR A 57 5.13 35.25 5.82
CA THR A 57 4.01 35.48 6.73
C THR A 57 3.89 34.27 7.65
N THR A 58 4.68 34.26 8.74
CA THR A 58 4.48 33.30 9.84
C THR A 58 3.17 33.63 10.56
N GLY A 59 2.09 33.05 10.04
CA GLY A 59 0.78 33.06 10.64
C GLY A 59 0.73 32.20 11.91
N GLY A 60 0.16 32.78 12.96
CA GLY A 60 -1.00 32.20 13.64
C GLY A 60 -0.79 30.90 14.43
N SER A 61 -0.70 31.07 15.74
CA SER A 61 -1.07 30.11 16.79
C SER A 61 -2.20 29.15 16.40
N SER A 62 -2.02 27.86 16.70
CA SER A 62 -3.09 26.97 17.17
C SER A 62 -2.48 25.77 17.88
N GLY A 63 -2.43 25.85 19.22
CA GLY A 63 -2.20 24.68 20.06
C GLY A 63 -3.40 23.75 19.96
N GLY A 64 -3.18 22.56 19.41
CA GLY A 64 -4.12 21.44 19.44
C GLY A 64 -3.62 20.39 20.41
N THR A 65 -3.97 20.51 21.68
CA THR A 65 -3.95 19.38 22.61
C THR A 65 -5.13 18.46 22.28
N SER A 66 -4.87 17.37 21.57
CA SER A 66 -5.85 16.28 21.41
C SER A 66 -5.26 15.01 21.98
N GLY A 67 -5.45 14.85 23.30
CA GLY A 67 -5.44 13.53 23.91
C GLY A 67 -6.71 12.79 23.51
N GLY A 68 -6.56 11.64 22.87
CA GLY A 68 -7.59 10.62 22.71
C GLY A 68 -6.82 9.31 22.65
N GLY A 69 -6.78 8.50 23.71
CA GLY A 69 -7.96 7.80 24.19
C GLY A 69 -7.87 6.40 23.61
N ASN A 70 -7.10 5.54 24.28
CA ASN A 70 -6.96 4.11 23.97
C ASN A 70 -8.36 3.45 24.04
N THR A 71 -9.04 3.32 22.90
CA THR A 71 -10.30 2.57 22.79
C THR A 71 -9.99 1.12 22.46
N THR A 72 -9.53 0.40 23.47
CA THR A 72 -9.63 -1.07 23.51
C THR A 72 -11.07 -1.43 23.84
N GLY A 73 -11.88 -1.79 22.84
CA GLY A 73 -13.23 -2.28 23.11
C GLY A 73 -14.12 -2.40 21.90
N GLY A 74 -14.35 -3.65 21.48
CA GLY A 74 -15.23 -4.09 20.39
C GLY A 74 -16.43 -3.20 20.10
N GLY A 75 -16.37 -2.53 18.97
CA GLY A 75 -17.47 -1.86 18.30
C GLY A 75 -17.10 -1.75 16.83
N ASN A 76 -18.08 -1.75 15.95
CA ASN A 76 -17.91 -1.50 14.51
C ASN A 76 -17.45 -0.05 14.24
N GLY A 77 -16.39 0.40 14.91
CA GLY A 77 -15.74 1.67 14.71
C GLY A 77 -15.08 1.61 13.34
N ARG A 78 -15.56 2.46 12.44
CA ARG A 78 -14.95 2.61 11.12
C ARG A 78 -13.51 3.07 11.33
N LEU A 79 -12.56 2.35 10.76
CA LEU A 79 -11.15 2.69 10.75
C LEU A 79 -10.96 4.12 10.24
N THR A 80 -10.25 4.96 11.00
CA THR A 80 -9.94 6.33 10.58
C THR A 80 -8.59 6.39 9.90
N LEU A 81 -8.39 7.38 9.02
CA LEU A 81 -7.08 7.59 8.36
C LEU A 81 -6.00 7.93 9.37
N GLU A 82 -6.33 8.70 10.41
CA GLU A 82 -5.41 9.06 11.49
C GLU A 82 -4.85 7.84 12.23
N GLN A 83 -5.62 6.76 12.34
CA GLN A 83 -5.14 5.49 12.94
C GLN A 83 -4.17 4.73 12.04
N LEU A 84 -4.20 5.00 10.73
CA LEU A 84 -3.42 4.30 9.72
C LEU A 84 -2.15 5.03 9.31
N GLU A 85 -2.00 6.31 9.69
CA GLU A 85 -0.81 7.11 9.38
C GLU A 85 0.49 6.42 9.86
N GLY A 86 1.49 6.41 8.99
CA GLY A 86 2.84 5.95 9.30
C GLY A 86 3.34 4.83 8.38
N ASP A 87 4.45 4.23 8.79
CA ASP A 87 5.15 3.21 8.03
C ASP A 87 5.00 1.85 8.70
N TRP A 88 4.33 0.95 7.99
CA TRP A 88 3.95 -0.36 8.47
C TRP A 88 4.80 -1.42 7.81
N TYR A 89 5.29 -2.40 8.57
CA TYR A 89 6.20 -3.43 8.06
C TYR A 89 5.74 -4.82 8.47
N THR A 90 5.85 -5.81 7.58
CA THR A 90 5.63 -7.22 7.94
C THR A 90 6.79 -7.85 8.72
N GLY A 91 7.97 -7.23 8.67
CA GLY A 91 9.22 -7.72 9.26
C GLY A 91 10.35 -6.71 9.16
N VAL A 92 11.58 -7.15 9.38
CA VAL A 92 12.81 -6.32 9.27
C VAL A 92 13.84 -6.89 8.29
N ASP A 93 13.59 -8.10 7.81
CA ASP A 93 14.42 -8.76 6.81
C ASP A 93 14.15 -8.20 5.40
N PRO A 94 15.03 -8.45 4.42
CA PRO A 94 14.85 -7.94 3.05
C PRO A 94 13.59 -8.43 2.35
N SER A 95 12.97 -9.54 2.77
CA SER A 95 11.72 -10.02 2.17
C SER A 95 10.47 -9.39 2.80
N ALA A 96 10.64 -8.48 3.78
CA ALA A 96 9.54 -7.79 4.41
C ALA A 96 8.91 -6.76 3.47
N SER A 97 7.58 -6.71 3.47
CA SER A 97 6.80 -5.71 2.75
C SER A 97 6.60 -4.47 3.62
N ASN A 98 6.34 -3.33 2.98
CA ASN A 98 6.02 -2.09 3.65
C ASN A 98 4.82 -1.36 3.05
N LEU A 99 4.02 -0.75 3.93
CA LEU A 99 2.99 0.21 3.58
C LEU A 99 3.34 1.54 4.22
N GLU A 100 3.70 2.51 3.40
CA GLU A 100 3.74 3.91 3.78
C GLU A 100 2.36 4.53 3.52
N ILE A 101 1.73 5.03 4.60
CA ILE A 101 0.42 5.68 4.54
C ILE A 101 0.57 7.14 4.97
N ARG A 102 0.14 8.06 4.10
CA ARG A 102 0.18 9.51 4.32
C ARG A 102 -1.09 10.18 3.79
N ASN A 103 -1.87 10.80 4.65
CA ASN A 103 -3.15 11.44 4.34
C ASN A 103 -4.10 10.59 3.48
N GLY A 104 -4.08 9.26 3.67
CA GLY A 104 -4.85 8.31 2.88
C GLY A 104 -4.29 7.96 1.50
N GLU A 105 -3.15 8.54 1.10
CA GLU A 105 -2.31 8.02 0.02
C GLU A 105 -1.46 6.86 0.54
N VAL A 106 -1.17 5.89 -0.34
CA VAL A 106 -0.44 4.67 -0.01
C VAL A 106 0.68 4.44 -1.01
N THR A 107 1.87 4.21 -0.49
CA THR A 107 2.94 3.50 -1.22
C THR A 107 3.12 2.12 -0.59
N PHE A 108 3.00 1.07 -1.41
CA PHE A 108 3.26 -0.31 -1.03
C PHE A 108 4.56 -0.78 -1.68
N TYR A 109 5.45 -1.33 -0.87
CA TYR A 109 6.67 -2.01 -1.30
C TYR A 109 6.47 -3.51 -1.07
N GLU A 110 6.51 -4.32 -2.12
CA GLU A 110 6.30 -5.78 -2.02
C GLU A 110 7.36 -6.44 -1.14
N ASP A 111 8.61 -6.08 -1.36
CA ASP A 111 9.74 -6.45 -0.53
C ASP A 111 10.84 -5.38 -0.58
N PHE A 112 11.86 -5.55 0.26
CA PHE A 112 13.07 -4.73 0.32
C PHE A 112 14.26 -5.38 -0.38
N ASP A 113 14.02 -6.38 -1.21
CA ASP A 113 15.04 -7.09 -1.97
C ASP A 113 15.07 -6.58 -3.42
N VAL A 114 15.76 -7.28 -4.30
CA VAL A 114 15.98 -6.88 -5.71
C VAL A 114 14.70 -6.91 -6.55
N GLU A 115 13.66 -7.66 -6.16
CA GLU A 115 12.40 -7.71 -6.92
C GLU A 115 11.39 -6.62 -6.52
N GLY A 116 11.44 -6.07 -5.29
CA GLY A 116 10.42 -5.22 -4.67
C GLY A 116 9.63 -4.24 -5.56
N ASP A 117 8.49 -4.71 -6.09
CA ASP A 117 7.53 -3.86 -6.79
C ASP A 117 7.08 -2.70 -5.92
N ILE A 118 6.93 -1.52 -6.55
CA ILE A 118 6.46 -0.31 -5.88
C ILE A 118 5.08 0.03 -6.43
N CYS A 119 4.07 -0.09 -5.56
CA CYS A 119 2.70 0.19 -5.91
C CYS A 119 2.18 1.46 -5.23
N GLN A 120 1.44 2.27 -5.97
CA GLN A 120 0.78 3.48 -5.49
C GLN A 120 -0.73 3.27 -5.38
N GLY A 121 -1.35 3.86 -4.37
CA GLY A 121 -2.77 3.67 -4.11
C GLY A 121 -3.37 4.66 -3.12
N THR A 122 -4.61 4.36 -2.71
CA THR A 122 -5.35 5.15 -1.73
C THR A 122 -6.16 4.28 -0.79
N ILE A 123 -6.53 4.84 0.37
CA ILE A 123 -7.41 4.23 1.35
C ILE A 123 -8.74 4.98 1.39
N SER A 124 -9.82 4.24 1.22
CA SER A 124 -11.18 4.76 1.37
C SER A 124 -12.06 3.71 2.04
N ASP A 125 -12.85 4.12 3.03
CA ASP A 125 -13.78 3.25 3.76
C ASP A 125 -13.15 1.94 4.30
N GLY A 126 -11.91 2.03 4.81
CA GLY A 126 -11.17 0.88 5.34
C GLY A 126 -10.69 -0.12 4.28
N ARG A 127 -10.70 0.30 3.00
CA ARG A 127 -10.16 -0.48 1.88
C ARG A 127 -9.00 0.25 1.24
N LEU A 128 -7.91 -0.48 1.04
CA LEU A 128 -6.77 -0.08 0.24
C LEU A 128 -7.05 -0.45 -1.23
N THR A 129 -6.76 0.47 -2.14
CA THR A 129 -6.82 0.24 -3.59
C THR A 129 -5.52 0.73 -4.22
N LEU A 130 -4.74 -0.20 -4.79
CA LEU A 130 -3.55 0.11 -5.59
C LEU A 130 -3.98 0.41 -7.03
N THR A 131 -3.49 1.51 -7.58
CA THR A 131 -3.85 2.01 -8.91
C THR A 131 -2.73 1.86 -9.94
N SER A 132 -1.49 1.78 -9.50
CA SER A 132 -0.32 1.56 -10.36
C SER A 132 0.74 0.78 -9.59
N CYS A 133 1.42 -0.13 -10.26
CA CYS A 133 2.57 -0.87 -9.73
C CYS A 133 3.68 -0.79 -10.76
N ASP A 134 4.82 -0.24 -10.34
CA ASP A 134 6.06 -0.29 -11.11
C ASP A 134 6.75 -1.60 -10.78
N GLN A 135 6.92 -2.43 -11.81
CA GLN A 135 7.54 -3.73 -11.66
C GLN A 135 9.05 -3.60 -11.51
N TYR A 136 9.59 -4.19 -10.45
CA TYR A 136 11.01 -4.43 -10.27
C TYR A 136 11.25 -5.96 -10.31
N GLY A 137 12.45 -6.41 -10.66
CA GLY A 137 12.72 -7.85 -10.82
C GLY A 137 11.97 -8.56 -11.95
N THR A 138 11.57 -9.82 -11.72
CA THR A 138 10.99 -10.72 -12.74
C THR A 138 9.52 -11.07 -12.52
N GLN A 139 9.00 -10.82 -11.33
CA GLN A 139 7.61 -11.04 -10.96
C GLN A 139 6.88 -9.71 -10.82
N THR A 140 5.57 -9.71 -10.97
CA THR A 140 4.74 -8.49 -10.82
C THR A 140 3.77 -8.71 -9.67
N TRP A 141 3.62 -7.71 -8.81
CA TRP A 141 2.55 -7.63 -7.84
C TRP A 141 1.22 -7.37 -8.55
N ASN A 142 0.32 -8.35 -8.49
CA ASN A 142 -0.96 -8.31 -9.22
C ASN A 142 -2.18 -7.99 -8.34
N GLU A 143 -1.98 -7.72 -7.05
CA GLU A 143 -3.08 -7.54 -6.10
C GLU A 143 -3.47 -6.06 -6.01
N GLY A 144 -4.68 -5.72 -6.47
CA GLY A 144 -5.12 -4.33 -6.57
C GLY A 144 -5.92 -3.80 -5.38
N THR A 145 -6.41 -4.66 -4.48
CA THR A 145 -7.26 -4.21 -3.36
C THR A 145 -7.07 -5.05 -2.11
N ALA A 146 -7.11 -4.42 -0.94
CA ALA A 146 -7.11 -5.08 0.36
C ALA A 146 -8.14 -4.49 1.32
N ALA A 147 -8.62 -5.32 2.25
CA ALA A 147 -9.34 -4.88 3.43
C ALA A 147 -8.35 -4.65 4.58
N LEU A 148 -8.55 -3.55 5.32
CA LEU A 148 -7.71 -3.16 6.45
C LEU A 148 -8.47 -3.31 7.76
N VAL A 149 -7.84 -3.95 8.75
CA VAL A 149 -8.40 -4.12 10.10
C VAL A 149 -7.30 -3.87 11.12
N MET A 150 -7.60 -3.05 12.13
CA MET A 150 -6.71 -2.85 13.28
C MET A 150 -7.06 -3.81 14.41
N ASP A 151 -6.07 -4.50 14.95
CA ASP A 151 -6.15 -5.24 16.22
C ASP A 151 -5.10 -4.71 17.20
N GLY A 152 -5.52 -3.83 18.10
CA GLY A 152 -4.59 -3.07 18.94
C GLY A 152 -3.69 -2.18 18.07
N ASP A 153 -2.38 -2.44 18.13
CA ASP A 153 -1.35 -1.71 17.36
C ASP A 153 -0.87 -2.48 16.11
N VAL A 154 -1.55 -3.58 15.75
CA VAL A 154 -1.23 -4.40 14.58
C VAL A 154 -2.24 -4.12 13.47
N LEU A 155 -1.73 -3.83 12.28
CA LEU A 155 -2.53 -3.69 11.06
C LEU A 155 -2.60 -5.05 10.36
N HIS A 156 -3.81 -5.57 10.20
CA HIS A 156 -4.09 -6.73 9.35
C HIS A 156 -4.51 -6.26 7.96
N VAL A 157 -3.78 -6.70 6.94
CA VAL A 157 -4.07 -6.43 5.53
C VAL A 157 -4.53 -7.73 4.89
N SER A 158 -5.76 -7.75 4.39
CA SER A 158 -6.37 -8.92 3.74
C SER A 158 -6.60 -8.61 2.26
N TRP A 159 -5.72 -9.10 1.41
CA TRP A 159 -5.80 -8.86 -0.02
C TRP A 159 -6.89 -9.70 -0.69
N SER A 160 -7.37 -9.24 -1.85
CA SER A 160 -8.45 -9.91 -2.60
C SER A 160 -8.08 -11.31 -3.11
N SER A 161 -6.80 -11.62 -3.24
CA SER A 161 -6.27 -12.96 -3.56
C SER A 161 -6.44 -13.96 -2.40
N GLY A 162 -6.61 -13.46 -1.17
CA GLY A 162 -6.54 -14.24 0.06
C GLY A 162 -5.19 -14.16 0.77
N THR A 163 -4.20 -13.45 0.22
CA THR A 163 -2.95 -13.12 0.92
C THR A 163 -3.26 -12.28 2.16
N MET A 164 -2.65 -12.63 3.29
CA MET A 164 -2.83 -11.95 4.57
C MET A 164 -1.47 -11.45 5.05
N MET A 165 -1.42 -10.21 5.53
CA MET A 165 -0.22 -9.62 6.13
C MET A 165 -0.57 -9.06 7.51
N GLU A 166 0.32 -9.27 8.47
CA GLU A 166 0.30 -8.61 9.77
C GLU A 166 1.44 -7.60 9.78
N MET A 167 1.12 -6.35 10.07
CA MET A 167 2.08 -5.26 9.95
C MET A 167 2.16 -4.46 11.25
N ARG A 168 3.37 -4.01 11.56
CA ARG A 168 3.70 -3.19 12.74
C ARG A 168 4.14 -1.81 12.29
N ASN A 169 3.65 -0.77 12.96
CA ASN A 169 4.05 0.61 12.67
C ASN A 169 5.38 0.94 13.38
N ILE A 170 6.34 1.48 12.64
CA ILE A 170 7.68 1.82 13.16
C ILE A 170 7.63 2.90 14.25
N HIS A 171 6.60 3.75 14.24
CA HIS A 171 6.42 4.83 15.20
C HIS A 171 5.67 4.40 16.47
N THR A 172 5.11 3.18 16.50
CA THR A 172 4.45 2.66 17.70
C THR A 172 5.50 2.29 18.75
N PRO A 173 5.46 2.87 19.97
CA PRO A 173 6.42 2.56 21.01
C PRO A 173 6.43 1.07 21.37
N GLY A 174 7.59 0.43 21.25
CA GLY A 174 7.77 -0.98 21.57
C GLY A 174 7.24 -1.96 20.53
N ALA A 175 6.79 -1.49 19.35
CA ALA A 175 6.41 -2.36 18.25
C ALA A 175 7.61 -3.13 17.69
N PHE A 176 8.79 -2.50 17.69
CA PHE A 176 10.07 -3.10 17.34
C PHE A 176 11.04 -3.00 18.51
N THR A 177 11.87 -4.02 18.66
CA THR A 177 13.02 -4.00 19.57
C THR A 177 14.17 -3.17 18.96
N ASP A 178 15.10 -2.70 19.80
CA ASP A 178 16.28 -1.96 19.32
C ASP A 178 17.11 -2.77 18.31
N ALA A 179 17.16 -4.10 18.47
CA ALA A 179 17.86 -4.99 17.54
C ALA A 179 17.16 -5.07 16.19
N GLU A 180 15.82 -5.18 16.18
CA GLU A 180 15.01 -5.16 14.96
C GLU A 180 15.13 -3.81 14.23
N MET A 181 15.13 -2.70 14.96
CA MET A 181 15.31 -1.37 14.38
C MET A 181 16.67 -1.23 13.69
N ALA A 182 17.75 -1.70 14.34
CA ALA A 182 19.08 -1.70 13.74
C ALA A 182 19.17 -2.62 12.50
N GLU A 183 18.45 -3.74 12.49
CA GLU A 183 18.37 -4.62 11.32
C GLU A 183 17.58 -3.97 10.18
N LEU A 184 16.46 -3.31 10.47
CA LEU A 184 15.67 -2.57 9.50
C LEU A 184 16.48 -1.43 8.86
N GLU A 185 17.19 -0.64 9.67
CA GLU A 185 18.11 0.40 9.18
C GLU A 185 19.18 -0.20 8.26
N ALA A 186 19.79 -1.32 8.65
CA ALA A 186 20.80 -2.00 7.83
C ALA A 186 20.22 -2.56 6.51
N THR A 187 18.95 -2.98 6.50
CA THR A 187 18.23 -3.41 5.30
C THR A 187 17.98 -2.22 4.37
N ILE A 188 17.44 -1.12 4.88
CA ILE A 188 17.18 0.11 4.13
C ILE A 188 18.48 0.70 3.55
N ASP A 189 19.54 0.77 4.36
CA ASP A 189 20.85 1.24 3.91
C ASP A 189 21.42 0.37 2.78
N ARG A 190 21.21 -0.95 2.84
CA ARG A 190 21.65 -1.84 1.78
C ARG A 190 20.94 -1.53 0.47
N MET A 191 19.63 -1.30 0.51
CA MET A 191 18.85 -0.96 -0.67
C MET A 191 19.29 0.36 -1.30
N ASN A 192 19.52 1.39 -0.48
CA ASN A 192 19.92 2.72 -0.95
C ASN A 192 21.31 2.75 -1.62
N ASN A 193 22.12 1.71 -1.42
CA ASN A 193 23.48 1.59 -1.95
C ASN A 193 23.61 0.62 -3.15
N MET A 194 22.50 0.11 -3.68
CA MET A 194 22.45 -0.74 -4.87
C MET A 194 22.19 0.07 -6.15
#